data_AF-A0A8J2IQB2-F1
#
_entry.id   AF-A0A8J2IQB2-F1
#
_cell.length_a   1.000
_cell.length_b   1.000
_cell.length_c   1.000
_cell.angle_alpha   90.00
_cell.angle_beta   90.00
_cell.angle_gamma   90.00
#
_symmetry.space_group_name_H-M   'P 1'
#
loop_
_entity.id
_entity.type
_entity.pdbx_description
1 polymer ?
#
loop_
_entity_poly.entity_id
_entity_poly.type
_entity_poly.pdbx_seq_one_letter_code
_entity_poly.pdbx_strand_id
1 'polypeptide(L)'
;MWSLCSIMVPKAPDSELRKDSNPLVEALFNYQLIHIEAYVVYVDMVSQHEVAFKLTSKTIEALIKYHKDIYSVDVSASTWEWAEKEQQLKKLQDRFVQAVNRYVFQTGVNALEGLEEDGAGELLKGRGEDVKSAIMGLFLPLLPPPSFTENCQGCQTSTTSPSSATRWVPKMHDQWQSAPIDI
;
A
#
# COMPACT_ATOMS: atom_id res chain seq x y z
N MET A 1 -27.12 7.26 -12.21
CA MET A 1 -25.68 7.31 -11.84
C MET A 1 -25.47 6.15 -10.88
N TRP A 2 -24.40 5.38 -11.01
CA TRP A 2 -24.34 4.06 -10.36
C TRP A 2 -23.46 4.11 -9.10
N SER A 3 -23.99 3.63 -7.96
CA SER A 3 -23.22 3.46 -6.74
C SER A 3 -22.62 2.06 -6.71
N LEU A 4 -21.29 1.93 -6.82
CA LEU A 4 -20.63 0.63 -6.89
C LEU A 4 -20.35 0.05 -5.50
N CYS A 5 -19.86 0.87 -4.58
CA CYS A 5 -19.61 0.51 -3.18
C CYS A 5 -19.46 1.76 -2.31
N SER A 6 -19.41 1.56 -0.99
CA SER A 6 -19.07 2.62 -0.04
C SER A 6 -17.86 2.18 0.78
N ILE A 7 -16.85 3.05 0.90
CA ILE A 7 -15.66 2.79 1.70
C ILE A 7 -15.68 3.67 2.96
N MET A 8 -15.38 3.07 4.10
CA MET A 8 -15.22 3.79 5.37
C MET A 8 -13.76 4.19 5.53
N VAL A 9 -13.52 5.48 5.67
CA VAL A 9 -12.17 6.04 5.80
C VAL A 9 -12.10 7.04 6.97
N PRO A 10 -10.95 7.20 7.63
CA PRO A 10 -10.73 8.26 8.61
C PRO A 10 -11.00 9.66 8.02
N LYS A 11 -11.47 10.59 8.85
CA LYS A 11 -11.70 12.00 8.50
C LYS A 11 -10.44 12.85 8.60
N ALA A 12 -9.47 12.42 9.40
CA ALA A 12 -8.26 13.14 9.72
C ALA A 12 -7.09 12.15 9.87
N PRO A 13 -5.84 12.61 9.74
CA PRO A 13 -4.66 11.79 10.01
C PRO A 13 -4.67 11.28 11.46
N ASP A 14 -3.99 10.15 11.70
CA ASP A 14 -3.96 9.43 12.99
C ASP A 14 -3.56 10.31 14.18
N SER A 15 -2.77 11.36 13.91
CA SER A 15 -2.32 12.33 14.92
C SER A 15 -3.42 13.28 15.39
N GLU A 16 -4.44 13.52 14.57
CA GLU A 16 -5.55 14.45 14.82
C GLU A 16 -6.86 13.75 15.19
N LEU A 17 -6.88 12.41 15.16
CA LEU A 17 -8.06 11.63 15.54
C LEU A 17 -8.43 11.86 17.01
N ARG A 18 -9.73 12.12 17.24
CA ARG A 18 -10.25 12.35 18.59
C ARG A 18 -10.18 11.04 19.37
N LYS A 19 -9.53 11.06 20.52
CA LYS A 19 -9.52 9.93 21.47
C LYS A 19 -10.60 10.16 22.52
N ASP A 20 -11.57 9.26 22.61
CA ASP A 20 -12.66 9.33 23.58
C ASP A 20 -12.75 8.01 24.35
N SER A 21 -13.32 8.02 25.56
CA SER A 21 -13.44 6.78 26.35
C SER A 21 -14.47 5.81 25.76
N ASN A 22 -15.38 6.31 24.91
CA ASN A 22 -16.38 5.50 24.24
C ASN A 22 -15.97 5.24 22.77
N PRO A 23 -15.71 3.98 22.38
CA PRO A 23 -15.24 3.64 21.03
C PRO A 23 -16.28 3.92 19.93
N LEU A 24 -17.58 3.95 20.27
CA LEU A 24 -18.63 4.28 19.29
C LEU A 24 -18.66 5.78 18.97
N VAL A 25 -18.48 6.61 19.99
CA VAL A 25 -18.39 8.06 19.84
C VAL A 25 -17.15 8.40 19.03
N GLU A 26 -16.02 7.79 19.39
CA GLU A 26 -14.77 7.89 18.65
C GLU A 26 -14.98 7.54 17.16
N ALA A 27 -15.55 6.37 16.85
CA ALA A 27 -15.76 5.94 15.48
C ALA A 27 -16.71 6.87 14.69
N LEU A 28 -17.80 7.34 15.31
CA LEU A 28 -18.77 8.21 14.64
C LEU A 28 -18.15 9.55 14.21
N PHE A 29 -17.27 10.09 15.04
CA PHE A 29 -16.61 11.36 14.76
C PHE A 29 -15.40 11.19 13.84
N ASN A 30 -14.64 10.10 13.99
CA ASN A 30 -13.38 9.90 13.28
C ASN A 30 -13.53 9.30 11.88
N TYR A 31 -14.63 8.61 11.55
CA TYR A 31 -14.80 8.00 10.23
C TYR A 31 -15.85 8.73 9.38
N GLN A 32 -15.64 8.68 8.06
CA GLN A 32 -16.59 9.09 7.04
C GLN A 32 -16.75 8.01 5.98
N LEU A 33 -17.87 8.05 5.26
CA LEU A 33 -18.12 7.20 4.11
C LEU A 33 -17.82 7.97 2.83
N ILE A 34 -17.00 7.38 1.96
CA ILE A 34 -16.85 7.82 0.58
C ILE A 34 -17.67 6.85 -0.28
N HIS A 35 -18.73 7.37 -0.90
CA HIS A 35 -19.52 6.63 -1.87
C HIS A 35 -18.79 6.62 -3.21
N ILE A 36 -18.52 5.42 -3.74
CA ILE A 36 -17.86 5.22 -5.01
C ILE A 36 -18.93 5.24 -6.11
N GLU A 37 -19.10 6.41 -6.71
CA GLU A 37 -20.02 6.63 -7.82
C GLU A 37 -19.29 6.46 -9.17
N ALA A 38 -19.96 5.80 -10.11
CA ALA A 38 -19.48 5.54 -11.46
C ALA A 38 -20.58 5.69 -12.52
N TYR A 39 -20.18 5.83 -13.77
CA TYR A 39 -21.07 5.84 -14.93
C TYR A 39 -20.67 4.73 -15.89
N VAL A 40 -21.67 4.21 -16.62
CA VAL A 40 -21.47 3.15 -17.61
C VAL A 40 -20.81 3.74 -18.84
N VAL A 41 -19.70 3.12 -19.28
CA VAL A 41 -18.97 3.52 -20.49
C VAL A 41 -19.10 2.51 -21.62
N TYR A 42 -19.35 1.24 -21.28
CA TYR A 42 -19.43 0.16 -22.24
C TYR A 42 -20.42 -0.90 -21.74
N VAL A 43 -21.23 -1.41 -22.67
CA VAL A 43 -22.17 -2.51 -22.44
C VAL A 43 -22.09 -3.42 -23.65
N ASP A 44 -21.84 -4.70 -23.40
CA ASP A 44 -21.89 -5.76 -24.40
C ASP A 44 -22.81 -6.86 -23.91
N MET A 45 -24.01 -6.94 -24.51
CA MET A 45 -25.02 -7.97 -24.19
C MET A 45 -24.94 -9.17 -25.13
N VAL A 46 -24.01 -9.18 -26.10
CA VAL A 46 -24.05 -10.13 -27.23
C VAL A 46 -22.84 -11.06 -27.23
N SER A 47 -21.64 -10.52 -27.02
CA SER A 47 -20.41 -11.32 -27.04
C SER A 47 -20.00 -11.70 -25.62
N GLN A 48 -19.49 -10.75 -24.83
CA GLN A 48 -18.93 -11.04 -23.51
C GLN A 48 -19.95 -10.99 -22.37
N HIS A 49 -21.14 -10.41 -22.58
CA HIS A 49 -22.13 -10.20 -21.51
C HIS A 49 -21.53 -9.39 -20.34
N GLU A 50 -20.82 -8.30 -20.68
CA GLU A 50 -20.07 -7.48 -19.74
C GLU A 50 -20.46 -6.00 -19.82
N VAL A 51 -20.32 -5.33 -18.67
CA VAL A 51 -20.51 -3.90 -18.52
C VAL A 51 -19.28 -3.31 -17.86
N ALA A 52 -18.83 -2.17 -18.39
CA ALA A 52 -17.72 -1.41 -17.83
C ALA A 52 -18.20 -0.08 -17.25
N PHE A 53 -17.71 0.20 -16.06
CA PHE A 53 -17.98 1.40 -15.28
C PHE A 53 -16.72 2.24 -15.14
N LYS A 54 -16.86 3.55 -15.32
CA LYS A 54 -15.80 4.52 -15.05
C LYS A 54 -16.19 5.41 -13.90
N LEU A 55 -15.24 5.67 -13.00
CA LEU A 55 -15.47 6.53 -11.84
C LEU A 55 -15.82 7.95 -12.28
N THR A 56 -16.69 8.59 -11.50
CA THR A 56 -17.07 9.98 -11.74
C THR A 56 -15.97 10.91 -11.26
N SER A 57 -15.88 12.12 -11.84
CA SER A 57 -14.88 13.11 -11.42
C SER A 57 -14.98 13.42 -9.92
N LYS A 58 -16.20 13.46 -9.37
CA LYS A 58 -16.46 13.64 -7.93
C LYS A 58 -15.79 12.57 -7.08
N THR A 59 -15.95 11.29 -7.44
CA THR A 59 -15.30 10.17 -6.74
C THR A 59 -13.79 10.24 -6.87
N ILE A 60 -13.28 10.53 -8.08
CA ILE A 60 -11.85 10.64 -8.37
C ILE A 60 -11.22 11.76 -7.52
N GLU A 61 -11.82 12.95 -7.51
CA GLU A 61 -11.36 14.09 -6.71
C GLU A 61 -11.40 13.80 -5.21
N ALA A 62 -12.45 13.14 -4.71
CA ALA A 62 -12.55 12.75 -3.31
C ALA A 62 -11.45 11.77 -2.90
N LEU A 63 -11.14 10.77 -3.74
CA LEU A 63 -10.05 9.82 -3.51
C LEU A 63 -8.68 10.49 -3.54
N ILE A 64 -8.44 11.38 -4.52
CA ILE A 64 -7.18 12.12 -4.65
C ILE A 64 -6.95 13.03 -3.44
N LYS A 65 -8.00 13.72 -3.00
CA LYS A 65 -7.95 14.58 -1.81
C LYS A 65 -7.65 13.77 -0.55
N TYR A 66 -8.37 12.67 -0.34
CA TYR A 66 -8.14 11.77 0.79
C TYR A 66 -6.70 11.22 0.81
N HIS A 67 -6.19 10.79 -0.35
CA HIS A 67 -4.82 10.30 -0.46
C HIS A 67 -3.78 11.37 -0.07
N LYS A 68 -3.99 12.62 -0.51
CA LYS A 68 -3.05 13.72 -0.25
C LYS A 68 -3.09 14.23 1.19
N ASP A 69 -4.28 14.45 1.72
CA ASP A 69 -4.46 15.19 2.97
C ASP A 69 -4.36 14.27 4.20
N ILE A 70 -4.67 12.98 4.06
CA ILE A 70 -4.73 12.02 5.17
C ILE A 70 -3.69 10.92 4.97
N TYR A 71 -3.85 10.09 3.94
CA TYR A 71 -2.98 8.91 3.73
C TYR A 71 -1.50 9.28 3.60
N SER A 72 -1.19 10.29 2.79
CA SER A 72 0.19 10.76 2.59
C SER A 72 0.81 11.30 3.88
N VAL A 73 0.00 11.93 4.75
CA VAL A 73 0.45 12.46 6.04
C VAL A 73 0.76 11.31 6.99
N ASP A 74 -0.15 10.34 7.12
CA ASP A 74 0.04 9.18 8.00
C ASP A 74 1.21 8.29 7.57
N VAL A 75 1.34 8.05 6.27
CA VAL A 75 2.46 7.29 5.70
C VAL A 75 3.79 8.03 5.91
N SER A 76 3.79 9.36 5.76
CA SER A 76 4.99 10.16 6.05
C SER A 76 5.33 10.13 7.54
N ALA A 77 4.37 10.23 8.45
CA ALA A 77 4.61 10.24 9.89
C ALA A 77 5.07 8.87 10.43
N SER A 78 4.57 7.78 9.85
CA SER A 78 4.92 6.41 10.25
C SER A 78 6.29 5.93 9.75
N THR A 79 6.85 6.59 8.73
CA THR A 79 8.17 6.22 8.18
C THR A 79 9.25 7.20 8.65
N TRP A 80 10.47 6.73 8.90
CA TRP A 80 11.61 7.60 9.26
C TRP A 80 11.93 8.62 8.15
N GLU A 81 12.69 9.67 8.43
CA GLU A 81 13.03 10.73 7.46
C GLU A 81 14.28 10.39 6.65
N TRP A 82 14.21 10.42 5.31
CA TRP A 82 15.36 10.31 4.41
C TRP A 82 15.29 11.33 3.26
N ALA A 83 16.44 11.65 2.66
CA ALA A 83 16.60 12.78 1.74
C ALA A 83 15.67 12.77 0.51
N GLU A 84 15.22 11.58 0.06
CA GLU A 84 14.39 11.42 -1.14
C GLU A 84 12.90 11.18 -0.82
N LYS A 85 12.52 11.20 0.46
CA LYS A 85 11.18 10.87 0.94
C LYS A 85 10.10 11.76 0.30
N GLU A 86 10.30 13.07 0.30
CA GLU A 86 9.36 14.02 -0.30
C GLU A 86 9.19 13.80 -1.81
N GLN A 87 10.27 13.42 -2.50
CA GLN A 87 10.22 13.15 -3.94
C GLN A 87 9.47 11.84 -4.23
N GLN A 88 9.69 10.81 -3.41
CA GLN A 88 8.93 9.56 -3.50
C GLN A 88 7.45 9.77 -3.19
N LEU A 89 7.11 10.64 -2.23
CA LEU A 89 5.73 10.96 -1.85
C LEU A 89 4.97 11.65 -3.00
N LYS A 90 5.63 12.62 -3.67
CA LYS A 90 5.07 13.24 -4.89
C LYS A 90 4.86 12.21 -6.00
N LYS A 91 5.83 11.34 -6.22
CA LYS A 91 5.72 10.27 -7.23
C LYS A 91 4.60 9.27 -6.89
N LEU A 92 4.39 8.98 -5.62
CA LEU A 92 3.30 8.13 -5.14
C LEU A 92 1.94 8.79 -5.41
N GLN A 93 1.80 10.08 -5.11
CA GLN A 93 0.60 10.87 -5.44
C GLN A 93 0.32 10.86 -6.95
N ASP A 94 1.32 11.13 -7.79
CA ASP A 94 1.14 11.15 -9.24
C ASP A 94 0.72 9.79 -9.80
N ARG A 95 1.30 8.70 -9.27
CA ARG A 95 0.91 7.33 -9.61
C ARG A 95 -0.52 7.03 -9.18
N PHE A 96 -0.91 7.45 -7.98
CA PHE A 96 -2.26 7.27 -7.48
C PHE A 96 -3.27 8.01 -8.37
N VAL A 97 -3.02 9.28 -8.70
CA VAL A 97 -3.87 10.07 -9.61
C VAL A 97 -4.02 9.38 -10.97
N GLN A 98 -2.93 8.87 -11.55
CA GLN A 98 -3.00 8.15 -12.82
C GLN A 98 -3.77 6.84 -12.71
N ALA A 99 -3.55 6.07 -11.64
CA ALA A 99 -4.21 4.79 -11.42
C ALA A 99 -5.73 4.96 -11.25
N VAL A 100 -6.16 5.91 -10.42
CA VAL A 100 -7.58 6.22 -10.19
C VAL A 100 -8.25 6.72 -11.47
N ASN A 101 -7.59 7.58 -12.26
CA ASN A 101 -8.14 8.06 -13.54
C ASN A 101 -8.29 6.97 -14.60
N ARG A 102 -7.39 5.98 -14.60
CA ARG A 102 -7.42 4.85 -15.52
C ARG A 102 -8.27 3.69 -15.02
N TYR A 103 -8.74 3.74 -13.78
CA TYR A 103 -9.54 2.69 -13.19
C TYR A 103 -10.87 2.55 -13.95
N VAL A 104 -11.10 1.35 -14.45
CA VAL A 104 -12.35 0.94 -15.09
C VAL A 104 -12.75 -0.38 -14.43
N PHE A 105 -13.95 -0.40 -13.87
CA PHE A 105 -14.50 -1.60 -13.27
C PHE A 105 -15.31 -2.36 -14.31
N GLN A 106 -14.91 -3.60 -14.59
CA GLN A 106 -15.61 -4.46 -15.55
C GLN A 106 -16.27 -5.61 -14.79
N THR A 107 -17.54 -5.86 -15.10
CA THR A 107 -18.30 -6.93 -14.48
C THR A 107 -19.30 -7.52 -15.46
N GLY A 108 -19.70 -8.77 -15.24
CA GLY A 108 -20.75 -9.40 -16.03
C GLY A 108 -22.11 -8.74 -15.79
N VAL A 109 -22.96 -8.74 -16.82
CA VAL A 109 -24.33 -8.19 -16.78
C VAL A 109 -25.15 -8.79 -15.64
N ASN A 110 -24.92 -10.06 -15.29
CA ASN A 110 -25.60 -10.74 -14.17
C ASN A 110 -25.31 -10.09 -12.81
N ALA A 111 -24.27 -9.27 -12.67
CA ALA A 111 -24.02 -8.51 -11.44
C ALA A 111 -24.97 -7.31 -11.28
N LEU A 112 -25.67 -6.92 -12.34
CA LEU A 112 -26.61 -5.80 -12.38
C LEU A 112 -28.05 -6.21 -12.08
N GLU A 113 -28.34 -7.51 -12.00
CA GLU A 113 -29.68 -8.03 -11.70
C GLU A 113 -30.24 -7.55 -10.35
N GLY A 114 -29.38 -7.05 -9.44
CA GLY A 114 -29.75 -6.45 -8.16
C GLY A 114 -29.75 -4.93 -8.13
N LEU A 115 -29.49 -4.26 -9.26
CA LEU A 115 -29.55 -2.80 -9.35
C LEU A 115 -30.79 -2.37 -10.11
N GLU A 116 -31.46 -1.36 -9.57
CA GLU A 116 -32.57 -0.68 -10.22
C GLU A 116 -32.07 0.19 -11.39
N GLU A 117 -32.99 0.58 -12.28
CA GLU A 117 -32.67 1.41 -13.45
C GLU A 117 -32.06 2.78 -13.08
N ASP A 118 -32.31 3.29 -11.87
CA ASP A 118 -31.70 4.53 -11.37
C ASP A 118 -30.25 4.33 -10.85
N GLY A 119 -29.80 3.09 -10.74
CA GLY A 119 -28.50 2.73 -10.16
C GLY A 119 -28.52 2.61 -8.63
N ALA A 120 -29.72 2.56 -8.04
CA ALA A 120 -29.93 2.21 -6.65
C ALA A 120 -29.84 0.68 -6.45
N GLY A 121 -29.19 0.25 -5.38
CA GLY A 121 -28.96 -1.17 -5.08
C GLY A 121 -27.49 -1.49 -4.90
N GLU A 122 -27.19 -2.77 -4.66
CA GLU A 122 -25.83 -3.28 -4.48
C GLU A 122 -25.48 -4.24 -5.60
N LEU A 123 -24.22 -4.17 -6.06
CA LEU A 123 -23.72 -5.11 -7.06
C LEU A 123 -23.79 -6.53 -6.49
N LEU A 124 -24.44 -7.43 -7.24
CA LEU A 124 -24.61 -8.81 -6.79
C LEU A 124 -23.27 -9.55 -6.71
N LYS A 125 -23.29 -10.70 -6.01
CA LYS A 125 -22.17 -11.64 -5.90
C LYS A 125 -20.92 -11.04 -5.25
N GLY A 126 -21.08 -10.05 -4.38
CA GLY A 126 -19.97 -9.43 -3.66
C GLY A 126 -19.06 -8.56 -4.53
N ARG A 127 -19.50 -8.21 -5.75
CA ARG A 127 -18.73 -7.36 -6.67
C ARG A 127 -18.44 -5.97 -6.11
N GLY A 128 -19.27 -5.46 -5.19
CA GLY A 128 -18.96 -4.24 -4.45
C GLY A 128 -17.71 -4.35 -3.58
N GLU A 129 -17.45 -5.53 -2.99
CA GLU A 129 -16.23 -5.78 -2.21
C GLU A 129 -15.01 -5.90 -3.13
N ASP A 130 -15.17 -6.46 -4.34
CA ASP A 130 -14.10 -6.48 -5.35
C ASP A 130 -13.70 -5.04 -5.75
N VAL A 131 -14.68 -4.15 -5.96
CA VAL A 131 -14.41 -2.72 -6.23
C VAL A 131 -13.70 -2.08 -5.06
N LYS A 132 -14.19 -2.29 -3.84
CA LYS A 132 -13.58 -1.76 -2.62
C LYS A 132 -12.14 -2.24 -2.45
N SER A 133 -11.90 -3.54 -2.58
CA SER A 133 -10.56 -4.14 -2.50
C SER A 133 -9.62 -3.59 -3.58
N ALA A 134 -10.11 -3.45 -4.82
CA ALA A 134 -9.32 -2.90 -5.92
C ALA A 134 -8.95 -1.43 -5.68
N ILE A 135 -9.89 -0.61 -5.18
CA ILE A 135 -9.62 0.80 -4.83
C ILE A 135 -8.66 0.90 -3.65
N MET A 136 -8.86 0.09 -2.61
CA MET A 136 -7.94 0.03 -1.45
C MET A 136 -6.54 -0.42 -1.88
N GLY A 137 -6.42 -1.31 -2.86
CA GLY A 137 -5.14 -1.73 -3.43
C GLY A 137 -4.38 -0.63 -4.20
N LEU A 138 -5.03 0.48 -4.55
CA LEU A 138 -4.34 1.65 -5.13
C LEU A 138 -3.53 2.42 -4.10
N PHE A 139 -3.86 2.30 -2.81
CA PHE A 139 -3.15 2.96 -1.71
C PHE A 139 -1.89 2.15 -1.37
N LEU A 140 -0.81 2.46 -2.09
CA LEU A 140 0.48 1.78 -1.94
C LEU A 140 1.28 2.38 -0.78
N PRO A 141 1.89 1.55 0.10
CA PRO A 141 2.72 2.05 1.17
C PRO A 141 4.01 2.69 0.63
N LEU A 142 4.53 3.68 1.35
CA LEU A 142 5.85 4.24 1.08
C LEU A 142 6.91 3.22 1.53
N LEU A 143 7.66 2.70 0.58
CA LEU A 143 8.77 1.80 0.87
C LEU A 143 10.07 2.60 0.98
N PRO A 144 10.77 2.53 2.13
CA PRO A 144 12.11 3.06 2.21
C PRO A 144 13.01 2.28 1.23
N PRO A 145 14.02 2.94 0.63
CA PRO A 145 15.01 2.22 -0.15
C PRO A 145 15.63 1.11 0.71
N PRO A 146 15.90 -0.07 0.15
CA PRO A 146 16.62 -1.10 0.88
C PRO A 146 17.98 -0.52 1.28
N SER A 147 18.17 -0.28 2.57
CA SER A 147 19.47 0.10 3.11
C SER A 147 20.40 -1.09 2.91
N PHE A 148 21.30 -1.00 1.93
CA PHE A 148 22.53 -1.78 1.99
C PHE A 148 23.42 -1.14 3.06
N THR A 149 23.85 -1.98 4.02
CA THR A 149 24.72 -1.73 5.20
C THR A 149 24.00 -1.16 6.43
N GLU A 150 24.33 -1.51 7.68
CA GLU A 150 25.52 -2.17 8.22
C GLU A 150 25.19 -2.75 9.60
N ASN A 151 25.88 -3.84 9.95
CA ASN A 151 25.85 -4.47 11.26
C ASN A 151 26.33 -3.49 12.35
N CYS A 152 25.47 -2.61 12.87
CA CYS A 152 25.74 -1.81 14.08
C CYS A 152 25.59 -2.67 15.35
N GLN A 153 26.38 -3.72 15.47
CA GLN A 153 26.66 -4.36 16.76
C GLN A 153 27.91 -3.72 17.37
N GLY A 154 27.86 -2.40 17.49
CA GLY A 154 28.82 -1.58 18.22
C GLY A 154 28.33 -1.35 19.64
N CYS A 155 28.18 -2.40 20.45
CA CYS A 155 28.21 -2.22 21.89
C CYS A 155 29.68 -2.31 22.32
N GLN A 156 30.36 -1.17 22.34
CA GLN A 156 31.68 -1.04 22.95
C GLN A 156 31.53 -1.33 24.45
N THR A 157 31.91 -2.53 24.89
CA THR A 157 32.24 -2.76 26.30
C THR A 157 33.73 -2.56 26.47
N SER A 158 34.11 -1.31 26.76
CA SER A 158 35.40 -1.02 27.37
C SER A 158 35.43 -1.71 28.74
N THR A 159 36.17 -2.81 28.84
CA THR A 159 36.52 -3.39 30.14
C THR A 159 38.03 -3.46 30.25
N THR A 160 38.54 -2.56 31.08
CA THR A 160 39.91 -2.44 31.55
C THR A 160 40.40 -3.75 32.18
N SER A 161 41.55 -4.27 31.72
CA SER A 161 42.71 -4.74 32.55
C SER A 161 43.48 -5.91 31.92
N PRO A 162 44.79 -6.06 32.26
CA PRO A 162 45.80 -6.67 31.40
C PRO A 162 46.02 -8.13 31.73
N SER A 163 46.38 -8.95 30.75
CA SER A 163 47.22 -10.16 30.91
C SER A 163 47.52 -10.80 29.56
N SER A 164 48.80 -10.77 29.20
CA SER A 164 49.57 -11.82 28.50
C SER A 164 48.91 -12.63 27.36
N ALA A 165 49.46 -12.40 26.16
CA ALA A 165 49.93 -13.41 25.20
C ALA A 165 48.99 -14.56 24.80
N THR A 166 48.58 -14.57 23.52
CA THR A 166 49.17 -15.46 22.49
C THR A 166 48.37 -15.28 21.19
N ARG A 167 49.02 -14.68 20.20
CA ARG A 167 48.51 -14.44 18.84
C ARG A 167 48.65 -15.74 18.04
N TRP A 168 47.55 -16.41 17.75
CA TRP A 168 47.52 -17.56 16.86
C TRP A 168 47.50 -17.08 15.40
N VAL A 169 48.54 -17.43 14.63
CA VAL A 169 48.60 -17.24 13.18
C VAL A 169 48.61 -18.63 12.54
N PRO A 170 47.71 -18.97 11.61
CA PRO A 170 47.85 -20.18 10.81
C PRO A 170 49.02 -20.02 9.83
N LYS A 171 50.01 -20.91 9.92
CA LYS A 171 51.12 -21.01 8.97
C LYS A 171 50.60 -21.48 7.62
N MET A 172 50.86 -20.70 6.56
CA MET A 172 50.90 -21.25 5.20
C MET A 172 52.26 -21.93 5.00
N HIS A 173 52.23 -23.22 4.67
CA HIS A 173 53.41 -23.94 4.21
C HIS A 173 53.14 -24.42 2.80
N ASP A 174 53.87 -23.84 1.86
CA ASP A 174 53.94 -24.21 0.45
C ASP A 174 55.26 -24.98 0.27
N GLN A 175 55.23 -26.25 -0.13
CA GLN A 175 56.37 -26.88 -0.81
C GLN A 175 55.96 -28.19 -1.51
N TRP A 176 56.17 -28.21 -2.82
CA TRP A 176 56.14 -29.38 -3.70
C TRP A 176 57.27 -30.39 -3.42
N GLN A 177 57.03 -31.71 -3.58
CA GLN A 177 57.62 -32.58 -4.64
C GLN A 177 57.60 -34.09 -4.31
N SER A 178 57.17 -34.85 -5.34
CA SER A 178 57.67 -36.14 -5.86
C SER A 178 57.56 -37.43 -5.05
N ALA A 179 56.78 -38.38 -5.61
CA ALA A 179 56.77 -39.79 -5.24
C ALA A 179 57.73 -40.61 -6.13
N PRO A 180 58.44 -41.63 -5.60
CA PRO A 180 59.00 -42.70 -6.40
C PRO A 180 58.06 -43.92 -6.47
N ILE A 181 58.16 -44.62 -7.59
CA ILE A 181 57.45 -45.85 -7.95
C ILE A 181 58.32 -47.03 -7.51
N ASP A 182 57.74 -48.01 -6.82
CA ASP A 182 58.38 -49.31 -6.54
C ASP A 182 57.60 -50.44 -7.25
N ILE A 183 58.35 -51.28 -7.98
CA ILE A 183 58.12 -52.72 -8.14
C ILE A 183 59.44 -53.40 -7.80
#